data_AF-A0A0Q0AJJ5-F1
#
_entry.id   AF-A0A0Q0AJJ5-F1
#
_cell.length_a   1.000
_cell.length_b   1.000
_cell.length_c   1.000
_cell.angle_alpha   90.00
_cell.angle_beta   90.00
_cell.angle_gamma   90.00
#
_symmetry.space_group_name_H-M   'P 1'
#
loop_
_entity.id
_entity.type
_entity.pdbx_description
1 polymer ?
#
loop_
_entity_poly.entity_id
_entity_poly.type
_entity_poly.pdbx_seq_one_letter_code
_entity_poly.pdbx_strand_id
1 'polypeptide(L)'
;MLIFLRSVPEIVWALLFVRAVGLGPTAGVLAIAITYAGMLGKVYAEIFESVDQRPAHALLQAGSGRLAALAYGILPNAAAELTSYTVYRWECAVRASVVMGFVGAGGLGQQIDLSMRMFAGDEVASMLLTFLLLVLLADQLSRLLRRQFT
;
A
#
# COMPACT_ATOMS: atom_id res chain seq x y z
N MET A 1 13.58 -13.59 7.58
CA MET A 1 14.44 -12.59 8.26
C MET A 1 14.23 -11.17 7.72
N LEU A 2 14.20 -10.95 6.40
CA LEU A 2 13.99 -9.62 5.77
C LEU A 2 12.67 -8.91 6.14
N ILE A 3 11.58 -9.67 6.33
CA ILE A 3 10.27 -9.10 6.72
C ILE A 3 10.33 -8.46 8.11
N PHE A 4 10.99 -9.11 9.07
CA PHE A 4 11.16 -8.61 10.44
C PHE A 4 11.90 -7.27 10.48
N LEU A 5 12.98 -7.15 9.68
CA LEU A 5 13.79 -5.93 9.61
C LEU A 5 13.02 -4.74 9.04
N ARG A 6 11.97 -5.01 8.25
CA ARG A 6 11.13 -3.99 7.63
C ARG A 6 9.89 -3.63 8.45
N SER A 7 9.39 -4.57 9.26
CA SER A 7 8.31 -4.32 10.24
C SER A 7 8.74 -3.40 11.39
N VAL A 8 10.01 -3.45 11.82
CA VAL A 8 10.55 -2.56 12.86
C VAL A 8 10.43 -1.07 12.47
N PRO A 9 10.85 -0.63 11.27
CA PRO A 9 10.64 0.73 10.78
C PRO A 9 9.18 1.20 10.85
N GLU A 10 8.22 0.37 10.43
CA GLU A 10 6.80 0.76 10.42
C GLU A 10 6.28 0.99 11.85
N ILE A 11 6.66 0.15 12.81
CA ILE A 11 6.30 0.32 14.23
C ILE A 11 6.90 1.60 14.82
N VAL A 12 8.15 1.92 14.46
CA VAL A 12 8.81 3.15 14.91
C VAL A 12 8.05 4.38 14.41
N TRP A 13 7.69 4.42 13.12
CA TRP A 13 6.87 5.50 12.57
C TRP A 13 5.50 5.58 13.25
N ALA A 14 4.84 4.44 13.48
CA ALA A 14 3.56 4.37 14.18
C ALA A 14 3.64 5.01 15.57
N LEU A 15 4.62 4.62 16.38
CA LEU A 15 4.82 5.15 17.73
C LEU A 15 5.13 6.65 17.73
N LEU A 16 5.89 7.12 16.75
CA LEU A 16 6.22 8.52 16.59
C LEU A 16 4.98 9.35 16.23
N PHE A 17 4.14 8.85 15.31
CA PHE A 17 2.88 9.50 14.95
C PHE A 17 1.82 9.42 16.05
N VAL A 18 1.75 8.33 16.81
CA VAL A 18 0.88 8.22 17.99
C VAL A 18 1.28 9.26 19.04
N ARG A 19 2.58 9.54 19.21
CA ARG A 19 3.04 10.61 20.11
C ARG A 19 2.79 12.01 19.59
N ALA A 20 2.84 12.21 18.27
CA ALA A 20 2.65 13.52 17.65
C ALA A 20 1.17 13.92 17.49
N VAL A 21 0.31 12.99 17.10
CA VAL A 21 -1.11 13.23 16.74
C VAL A 21 -2.06 12.69 17.81
N GLY A 22 -1.58 11.82 18.70
CA GLY A 22 -2.37 11.13 19.71
C GLY A 22 -2.80 9.72 19.28
N LEU A 23 -3.45 9.02 20.20
CA LEU A 23 -4.05 7.71 19.94
C LEU A 23 -5.22 7.86 18.95
N GLY A 24 -5.23 7.05 17.90
CA GLY A 24 -6.33 7.05 16.93
C GLY A 24 -5.91 6.66 15.52
N PRO A 25 -6.88 6.33 14.65
CA PRO A 25 -6.65 5.75 13.32
C PRO A 25 -5.87 6.68 12.37
N THR A 26 -5.90 7.98 12.62
CA THR A 26 -5.16 8.98 11.86
C THR A 26 -3.64 8.80 11.98
N ALA A 27 -3.14 8.42 13.17
CA ALA A 27 -1.72 8.12 13.37
C ALA A 27 -1.29 6.90 12.54
N GLY A 28 -2.15 5.87 12.50
CA GLY A 28 -1.96 4.68 11.70
C GLY A 28 -1.88 4.97 10.19
N VAL A 29 -2.85 5.73 9.70
CA VAL A 29 -2.91 6.12 8.28
C VAL A 29 -1.70 6.98 7.88
N LEU A 30 -1.28 7.93 8.71
CA LEU A 30 -0.13 8.80 8.41
C LEU A 30 1.20 8.05 8.39
N ALA A 31 1.42 7.15 9.36
CA ALA A 31 2.61 6.32 9.39
C ALA A 31 2.69 5.42 8.15
N ILE A 32 1.59 4.77 7.73
CA ILE A 32 1.58 3.99 6.49
C ILE A 32 1.78 4.91 5.28
N ALA A 33 1.04 6.01 5.19
CA ALA A 33 1.09 6.90 4.04
C ALA A 33 2.50 7.43 3.76
N ILE A 34 3.22 7.91 4.78
CA ILE A 34 4.57 8.46 4.62
C ILE A 34 5.57 7.37 4.23
N THR A 35 5.54 6.24 4.93
CA THR A 35 6.48 5.14 4.68
C THR A 35 6.26 4.55 3.28
N TYR A 36 5.00 4.47 2.83
CA TYR A 36 4.66 3.92 1.53
C TYR A 36 4.88 4.94 0.40
N ALA A 37 4.59 6.22 0.62
CA ALA A 37 4.83 7.28 -0.36
C ALA A 37 6.32 7.39 -0.71
N GLY A 38 7.21 7.38 0.29
CA GLY A 38 8.66 7.45 0.05
C GLY A 38 9.18 6.27 -0.78
N MET A 39 8.71 5.06 -0.49
CA MET A 39 9.08 3.89 -1.29
C MET A 39 8.42 3.90 -2.68
N LEU A 40 7.20 4.45 -2.83
CA LEU A 40 6.47 4.54 -4.12
C LEU A 40 7.22 5.47 -5.04
N GLY A 41 7.59 6.65 -4.55
CA GLY A 41 8.37 7.60 -5.32
C GLY A 41 9.66 6.97 -5.88
N LYS A 42 10.42 6.27 -5.02
CA LYS A 42 11.67 5.64 -5.45
C LYS A 42 11.44 4.55 -6.50
N VAL A 43 10.54 3.60 -6.23
CA VAL A 43 10.33 2.46 -7.14
C VAL A 43 9.66 2.89 -8.43
N TYR A 44 8.76 3.89 -8.39
CA TYR A 44 8.20 4.45 -9.62
C TYR A 44 9.30 5.11 -10.45
N ALA A 45 10.21 5.85 -9.83
CA ALA A 45 11.35 6.43 -10.55
C ALA A 45 12.22 5.33 -11.19
N GLU A 46 12.52 4.25 -10.47
CA GLU A 46 13.26 3.10 -11.02
C GLU A 46 12.51 2.42 -12.19
N ILE A 47 11.19 2.25 -12.10
CA ILE A 47 10.36 1.71 -13.21
C ILE A 47 10.36 2.66 -14.41
N PHE A 48 10.26 3.97 -14.17
CA PHE A 48 10.32 4.97 -15.25
C PHE A 48 11.68 5.01 -15.94
N GLU A 49 12.76 4.72 -15.22
CA GLU A 49 14.13 4.69 -15.74
C GLU A 49 14.47 3.36 -16.43
N SER A 50 13.82 2.25 -16.03
CA SER A 50 14.00 0.94 -16.65
C SER A 50 13.25 0.77 -17.97
N VAL A 51 12.16 1.53 -18.18
CA VAL A 51 11.35 1.48 -19.39
C VAL A 51 12.07 2.13 -20.58
N ASP A 52 11.99 1.48 -21.74
CA ASP A 52 12.64 1.97 -22.96
C ASP A 52 12.12 3.36 -23.34
N GLN A 53 13.01 4.36 -23.33
CA GLN A 53 12.68 5.77 -23.60
C GLN A 53 12.62 6.08 -25.10
N ARG A 54 12.97 5.14 -25.98
CA ARG A 54 12.92 5.28 -27.44
C ARG A 54 11.56 5.77 -27.97
N PRO A 55 10.40 5.26 -27.51
CA PRO A 55 9.10 5.74 -27.98
C PRO A 55 8.82 7.20 -27.61
N ALA A 56 9.22 7.62 -26.40
CA ALA A 56 9.08 9.02 -25.99
C ALA A 56 10.04 9.96 -26.74
N HIS A 57 11.27 9.53 -27.00
CA HIS A 57 12.22 10.31 -27.81
C HIS A 57 11.76 10.44 -29.26
N ALA A 58 11.19 9.39 -29.86
CA ALA A 58 10.61 9.45 -31.19
C ALA A 58 9.43 10.44 -31.25
N LEU A 59 8.57 10.45 -30.23
CA LEU A 59 7.45 11.41 -30.11
C LEU A 59 7.93 12.86 -29.89
N LEU A 60 9.03 13.07 -29.16
CA LEU A 60 9.63 14.40 -28.99
C LEU A 60 10.26 14.90 -30.30
N GLN A 61 10.97 14.02 -31.02
CA GLN A 61 11.58 14.35 -32.32
C GLN A 61 10.52 14.61 -33.41
N ALA A 62 9.35 13.98 -33.31
CA ALA A 62 8.20 14.25 -34.16
C ALA A 62 7.47 15.57 -33.83
N GLY A 63 7.95 16.34 -32.84
CA GLY A 63 7.39 17.64 -32.45
C GLY A 63 6.28 17.60 -31.39
N SER A 64 6.04 16.45 -30.74
CA SER A 64 5.05 16.39 -29.66
C SER A 64 5.56 17.02 -28.36
N GLY A 65 4.66 17.56 -27.55
CA GLY A 65 4.99 18.13 -26.24
C GLY A 65 5.44 17.07 -25.23
N ARG A 66 6.24 17.48 -24.23
CA ARG A 66 6.79 16.60 -23.18
C ARG A 66 5.73 15.77 -22.45
N LEU A 67 4.53 16.32 -22.26
CA LEU A 67 3.39 15.63 -21.65
C LEU A 67 2.83 14.51 -22.54
N ALA A 68 2.76 14.72 -23.86
CA ALA A 68 2.27 13.73 -24.80
C ALA A 68 3.27 12.57 -24.97
N ALA A 69 4.57 12.90 -25.03
CA ALA A 69 5.64 11.90 -25.05
C ALA A 69 5.67 11.04 -23.78
N LEU A 70 5.42 11.64 -22.61
CA LEU A 70 5.28 10.90 -21.36
C LEU A 70 4.04 9.98 -21.37
N ALA A 71 2.88 10.55 -21.70
CA ALA A 71 1.58 9.86 -21.62
C ALA A 71 1.42 8.74 -22.66
N TYR A 72 2.01 8.87 -23.85
CA TYR A 72 1.86 7.89 -24.94
C TYR A 72 3.15 7.11 -25.24
N GLY A 73 4.32 7.58 -24.82
CA GLY A 73 5.60 6.91 -25.06
C GLY A 73 6.08 6.05 -23.90
N ILE A 74 5.90 6.51 -22.66
CA ILE A 74 6.44 5.83 -21.47
C ILE A 74 5.34 5.25 -20.60
N LEU A 75 4.24 5.99 -20.40
CA LEU A 75 3.14 5.58 -19.53
C LEU A 75 2.54 4.21 -19.90
N PRO A 76 2.20 3.87 -21.16
CA PRO A 76 1.61 2.56 -21.46
C PRO A 76 2.58 1.40 -21.19
N ASN A 77 3.88 1.60 -21.40
CA ASN A 77 4.91 0.60 -21.15
C ASN A 77 5.17 0.42 -19.64
N ALA A 78 5.12 1.50 -18.86
CA ALA A 78 5.29 1.47 -17.42
C ALA A 78 4.00 1.10 -16.67
N ALA A 79 2.81 1.30 -17.26
CA ALA A 79 1.52 1.20 -16.58
C ALA A 79 1.23 -0.20 -16.04
N ALA A 80 1.60 -1.26 -16.77
CA ALA A 80 1.39 -2.63 -16.30
C ALA A 80 2.21 -2.93 -15.03
N GLU A 81 3.49 -2.55 -15.04
CA GLU A 81 4.40 -2.77 -13.91
C GLU A 81 4.05 -1.86 -12.72
N LEU A 82 3.74 -0.58 -12.98
CA LEU A 82 3.25 0.37 -11.99
C LEU A 82 1.98 -0.15 -11.29
N THR A 83 0.99 -0.59 -12.06
CA THR A 83 -0.29 -1.07 -11.50
C THR A 83 -0.07 -2.32 -10.66
N SER A 84 0.70 -3.29 -11.17
CA SER A 84 1.05 -4.51 -10.43
C SER A 84 1.77 -4.20 -9.11
N TYR A 85 2.75 -3.30 -9.14
CA TYR A 85 3.49 -2.90 -7.95
C TYR A 85 2.62 -2.14 -6.95
N THR A 86 1.73 -1.26 -7.44
CA THR A 86 0.78 -0.51 -6.61
C THR A 86 -0.15 -1.45 -5.84
N VAL A 87 -0.72 -2.44 -6.54
CA VAL A 87 -1.66 -3.42 -5.97
C VAL A 87 -0.97 -4.29 -4.93
N TYR A 88 0.20 -4.84 -5.25
CA TYR A 88 1.01 -5.59 -4.29
C TYR A 88 1.30 -4.77 -3.04
N ARG A 89 1.65 -3.49 -3.22
CA ARG A 89 1.97 -2.64 -2.08
C ARG A 89 0.73 -2.26 -1.28
N TRP A 90 -0.39 -2.03 -1.94
CA TRP A 90 -1.66 -1.78 -1.26
C TRP A 90 -2.04 -2.97 -0.37
N GLU A 91 -1.84 -4.20 -0.84
CA GLU A 91 -2.04 -5.42 -0.03
C GLU A 91 -1.10 -5.45 1.20
N CYS A 92 0.17 -5.09 1.03
CA CYS A 92 1.10 -4.93 2.15
C CYS A 92 0.62 -3.88 3.15
N ALA A 93 0.10 -2.74 2.68
CA ALA A 93 -0.42 -1.67 3.52
C ALA A 93 -1.63 -2.12 4.34
N VAL A 94 -2.55 -2.87 3.72
CA VAL A 94 -3.71 -3.47 4.42
C VAL A 94 -3.23 -4.40 5.53
N ARG A 95 -2.23 -5.25 5.28
CA ARG A 95 -1.68 -6.15 6.30
C ARG A 95 -0.98 -5.40 7.44
N ALA A 96 -0.22 -4.36 7.11
CA ALA A 96 0.43 -3.49 8.09
C ALA A 96 -0.58 -2.75 8.97
N SER A 97 -1.73 -2.33 8.42
CA SER A 97 -2.79 -1.63 9.17
C SER A 97 -3.36 -2.42 10.35
N VAL A 98 -3.32 -3.74 10.27
CA VAL A 98 -3.80 -4.64 11.32
C VAL A 98 -2.81 -4.66 12.48
N VAL A 99 -1.52 -4.79 12.17
CA VAL A 99 -0.42 -4.74 13.16
C VAL A 99 -0.42 -3.39 13.86
N MET A 100 -0.65 -2.30 13.12
CA MET A 100 -0.73 -0.93 13.64
C MET A 100 -1.85 -0.75 14.68
N GLY A 101 -2.97 -1.46 14.52
CA GLY A 101 -4.07 -1.46 15.47
C GLY A 101 -3.69 -2.01 16.85
N PHE A 102 -2.74 -2.94 16.93
CA PHE A 102 -2.23 -3.46 18.21
C PHE A 102 -1.29 -2.48 18.93
N VAL A 103 -0.68 -1.53 18.20
CA VAL A 103 0.26 -0.54 18.77
C VAL A 103 -0.45 0.73 19.28
N GLY A 104 -1.79 0.79 19.17
CA GLY A 104 -2.59 1.95 19.58
C GLY A 104 -2.67 3.07 18.53
N ALA A 105 -2.20 2.81 17.31
CA ALA A 105 -2.30 3.73 16.17
C ALA A 105 -3.69 3.70 15.49
N GLY A 106 -4.70 3.12 16.14
CA GLY A 106 -6.06 2.96 15.60
C GLY A 106 -6.18 2.01 14.41
N GLY A 107 -7.42 1.78 13.99
CA GLY A 107 -7.76 0.90 12.88
C GLY A 107 -8.43 -0.41 13.33
N LEU A 108 -8.50 -1.38 12.41
CA LEU A 108 -9.22 -2.65 12.61
C LEU A 108 -8.71 -3.43 13.83
N GLY A 109 -7.39 -3.46 14.08
CA GLY A 109 -6.82 -4.15 15.24
C GLY A 109 -7.23 -3.55 16.60
N GLN A 110 -7.42 -2.23 16.67
CA GLN A 110 -7.86 -1.58 17.92
C GLN A 110 -9.35 -1.85 18.20
N GLN A 111 -10.18 -1.94 17.15
CA GLN A 111 -11.58 -2.37 17.30
C GLN A 111 -11.68 -3.84 17.76
N ILE A 112 -10.83 -4.73 17.23
CA ILE A 112 -10.78 -6.13 17.66
C ILE A 112 -10.37 -6.25 19.15
N ASP A 113 -9.36 -5.49 19.60
CA ASP A 113 -8.94 -5.48 21.02
C ASP A 113 -10.04 -4.93 21.96
N LEU A 114 -10.76 -3.89 21.53
CA LEU A 114 -11.88 -3.31 22.28
C LEU A 114 -13.06 -4.30 22.40
N SER A 115 -13.42 -4.99 21.33
CA SER A 115 -14.49 -6.01 21.36
C SER A 115 -14.10 -7.24 22.19
N MET A 116 -12.82 -7.65 22.18
CA MET A 116 -12.32 -8.72 23.05
C MET A 116 -12.42 -8.36 24.54
N ARG A 117 -12.14 -7.10 24.91
CA ARG A 117 -12.26 -6.61 26.29
C ARG A 117 -13.69 -6.52 26.79
N MET A 118 -14.68 -6.42 25.89
CA MET A 118 -16.10 -6.40 26.23
C MET A 118 -16.74 -7.78 26.44
N PHE A 119 -15.99 -8.89 26.31
CA PHE A 119 -16.51 -10.27 26.44
C PHE A 119 -17.72 -10.59 25.52
N ALA A 120 -17.94 -9.80 24.47
CA ALA A 120 -18.95 -10.04 23.44
C ALA A 120 -18.39 -10.98 22.37
N GLY A 121 -18.39 -12.29 22.64
CA GLY A 121 -17.82 -13.32 21.76
C GLY A 121 -18.38 -13.28 20.33
N ASP A 122 -19.66 -12.93 20.17
CA ASP A 122 -20.31 -12.80 18.86
C ASP A 122 -19.81 -11.60 18.06
N GLU A 123 -19.56 -10.47 18.72
CA GLU A 123 -19.10 -9.25 18.07
C GLU A 123 -17.64 -9.39 17.59
N VAL A 124 -16.80 -10.02 18.42
CA VAL A 124 -15.42 -10.40 18.04
C VAL A 124 -15.41 -11.35 16.85
N ALA A 125 -16.25 -12.39 16.84
CA ALA A 125 -16.33 -13.34 15.74
C ALA A 125 -16.76 -12.66 14.43
N SER A 126 -17.75 -11.75 14.47
CA SER A 126 -18.21 -10.99 13.30
C SER A 126 -17.15 -10.04 12.72
N MET A 127 -16.38 -9.36 13.58
CA MET A 127 -15.26 -8.50 13.16
C MET A 127 -14.12 -9.32 12.55
N LEU A 128 -13.77 -10.46 13.15
CA LEU A 128 -12.76 -11.38 12.63
C LEU A 128 -13.18 -11.95 11.27
N LEU A 129 -14.44 -12.33 11.10
CA LEU A 129 -14.99 -12.81 9.83
C LEU A 129 -14.97 -11.72 8.76
N THR A 130 -15.37 -10.50 9.12
CA THR A 130 -15.35 -9.35 8.21
C THR A 130 -13.92 -9.04 7.78
N PHE A 131 -12.97 -9.05 8.73
CA PHE A 131 -11.56 -8.86 8.44
C PHE A 131 -11.00 -9.96 7.52
N LEU A 132 -11.32 -11.23 7.82
CA LEU A 132 -10.92 -12.36 6.99
C LEU A 132 -11.48 -12.23 5.57
N LEU A 133 -12.74 -11.82 5.43
CA LEU A 133 -13.37 -11.55 4.13
C LEU A 133 -12.68 -10.41 3.39
N LEU A 134 -12.32 -9.34 4.07
CA LEU A 134 -11.64 -8.19 3.49
C LEU A 134 -10.24 -8.57 2.99
N VAL A 135 -9.51 -9.37 3.77
CA VAL A 135 -8.21 -9.92 3.39
C VAL A 135 -8.35 -10.88 2.21
N LEU A 136 -9.34 -11.79 2.23
CA LEU A 136 -9.59 -12.73 1.14
C LEU A 136 -10.00 -12.02 -0.16
N LEU A 137 -10.80 -10.96 -0.08
CA LEU A 137 -11.17 -10.13 -1.22
C LEU A 137 -9.97 -9.37 -1.77
N ALA A 138 -9.16 -8.76 -0.91
CA ALA A 138 -7.93 -8.09 -1.31
C ALA A 138 -6.96 -9.07 -2.00
N ASP A 139 -6.80 -10.27 -1.45
CA ASP A 139 -5.93 -11.31 -1.98
C ASP A 139 -6.47 -11.89 -3.30
N GLN A 140 -7.79 -12.07 -3.42
CA GLN A 140 -8.45 -12.44 -4.68
C GLN A 140 -8.29 -11.37 -5.76
N LEU A 141 -8.43 -10.09 -5.40
CA LEU A 141 -8.25 -8.97 -6.33
C LEU A 141 -6.80 -8.89 -6.82
N SER A 142 -5.83 -9.03 -5.91
CA SER A 142 -4.41 -9.18 -6.24
C SER A 142 -4.16 -10.36 -7.19
N ARG A 143 -4.74 -11.54 -6.92
CA ARG A 143 -4.59 -12.74 -7.76
C ARG A 143 -5.25 -12.59 -9.13
N LEU A 144 -6.41 -11.96 -9.21
CA LEU A 144 -7.14 -11.70 -10.46
C LEU A 144 -6.37 -10.73 -11.36
N LEU A 145 -5.88 -9.63 -10.80
CA LEU A 145 -5.05 -8.67 -11.52
C LEU A 145 -3.74 -9.32 -11.99
N ARG A 146 -3.10 -10.14 -11.15
CA ARG A 146 -1.87 -10.87 -11.52
C ARG A 146 -2.11 -11.89 -12.64
N ARG A 147 -3.30 -12.48 -12.73
CA ARG A 147 -3.71 -13.42 -13.80
C ARG A 147 -4.02 -12.73 -15.14
N GLN A 148 -4.37 -11.44 -15.16
CA GLN A 148 -4.59 -10.72 -16.42
C GLN A 148 -3.28 -10.25 -17.10
N PHE A 149 -2.15 -10.27 -16.39
CA PHE A 149 -0.85 -9.81 -16.89
C PHE A 149 0.20 -10.93 -17.05
N THR A 150 -0.19 -12.21 -16.97
CA THR A 150 0.61 -13.39 -17.39
C THR A 150 -0.08 -14.05 -18.58
#